data_AF-A0A5B1BPV0-F1
#
_entry.id   AF-A0A5B1BPV0-F1
#
_cell.length_a   1.000
_cell.length_b   1.000
_cell.length_c   1.000
_cell.angle_alpha   90.00
_cell.angle_beta   90.00
_cell.angle_gamma   90.00
#
_symmetry.space_group_name_H-M   'P 1'
#
loop_
_entity.id
_entity.type
_entity.pdbx_description
1 polymer ?
#
loop_
_entity_poly.entity_id
_entity_poly.type
_entity_poly.pdbx_seq_one_letter_code
_entity_poly.pdbx_strand_id
1 'polypeptide(L)' 'MRGDPPLLTDSDVDTLAWEFLRSRYVDTIYAGWPPDRRLDTFLRRRGLGQVADDGDLSNIVLDRIMRYVGSAPRSMAIR' A
#
# COMPACT_ATOMS: atom_id res chain seq x y z
N MET A 1 -15.65 -21.16 0.73
CA MET A 1 -14.53 -21.59 -0.13
C MET A 1 -13.41 -20.57 0.03
N ARG A 2 -12.27 -20.96 0.60
CA ARG A 2 -11.03 -20.18 0.46
C ARG A 2 -10.55 -20.47 -0.96
N GLY A 3 -10.71 -19.51 -1.87
CA GLY A 3 -10.00 -19.55 -3.14
C GLY A 3 -8.49 -19.44 -2.86
N ASP A 4 -7.67 -19.99 -3.72
CA ASP A 4 -6.22 -19.84 -3.62
C ASP A 4 -5.86 -18.36 -3.43
N PRO A 5 -4.95 -18.02 -2.50
CA PRO A 5 -4.60 -16.63 -2.26
C PRO A 5 -4.09 -16.02 -3.58
N PRO A 6 -4.46 -14.77 -3.88
CA PRO A 6 -3.96 -14.10 -5.07
C PRO A 6 -2.44 -14.06 -4.99
N LEU A 7 -1.77 -14.68 -5.96
CA LEU A 7 -0.33 -14.56 -6.11
C LEU A 7 -0.04 -13.17 -6.69
N LEU A 8 0.49 -12.26 -5.88
CA LEU A 8 1.00 -10.99 -6.37
C LEU A 8 2.42 -11.19 -6.92
N THR A 9 2.63 -10.78 -8.17
CA THR A 9 3.99 -10.68 -8.72
C THR A 9 4.68 -9.44 -8.17
N ASP A 10 6.01 -9.36 -8.25
CA ASP A 10 6.75 -8.15 -7.87
C ASP A 10 6.25 -6.90 -8.60
N SER A 11 5.85 -7.04 -9.88
CA SER A 11 5.29 -5.93 -10.67
C SER A 11 3.91 -5.48 -10.18
N ASP A 12 3.08 -6.41 -9.69
CA ASP A 12 1.80 -6.07 -9.06
C ASP A 12 2.03 -5.31 -7.76
N VAL A 13 2.99 -5.77 -6.94
CA VAL A 13 3.38 -5.12 -5.68
C VAL A 13 3.92 -3.72 -5.94
N ASP A 14 4.79 -3.55 -6.93
CA ASP A 14 5.33 -2.25 -7.32
C ASP A 14 4.22 -1.31 -7.80
N THR A 15 3.29 -1.81 -8.62
CA THR A 15 2.15 -1.04 -9.11
C THR A 15 1.27 -0.58 -7.96
N LEU A 16 0.89 -1.48 -7.05
CA LEU A 16 0.08 -1.16 -5.88
C LEU A 16 0.76 -0.12 -4.98
N ALA A 17 2.06 -0.26 -4.76
CA ALA A 17 2.82 0.71 -3.96
C ALA A 17 2.84 2.10 -4.61
N TRP A 18 3.08 2.18 -5.92
CA TRP A 18 3.03 3.44 -6.67
C TRP A 18 1.65 4.10 -6.65
N GLU A 19 0.60 3.31 -6.85
CA GLU A 19 -0.77 3.79 -6.81
C GLU A 19 -1.18 4.27 -5.42
N PHE A 20 -0.75 3.57 -4.36
CA PHE A 20 -0.98 3.98 -2.99
C PHE A 20 -0.33 5.34 -2.71
N LEU A 21 0.94 5.51 -3.10
CA LEU A 21 1.70 6.76 -2.88
C LEU A 21 1.13 7.96 -3.63
N ARG A 22 0.40 7.73 -4.73
CA ARG A 22 -0.28 8.78 -5.52
C ARG A 22 -1.73 9.00 -5.10
N SER A 23 -2.23 8.22 -4.16
CA SER A 23 -3.60 8.31 -3.68
C SER A 23 -3.71 9.28 -2.52
N ARG A 24 -4.91 9.79 -2.26
CA ARG A 24 -5.20 10.62 -1.08
C ARG A 24 -4.86 9.99 0.27
N TYR A 25 -4.55 8.69 0.34
CA TYR A 25 -4.22 8.02 1.60
C TYR A 25 -2.86 8.45 2.17
N VAL A 26 -1.99 9.06 1.37
CA VAL A 26 -0.78 9.69 1.89
C VAL A 26 -1.03 11.10 2.46
N ASP A 27 -2.19 11.70 2.18
CA ASP A 27 -2.51 13.06 2.60
C ASP A 27 -2.70 13.19 4.12
N THR A 28 -2.60 14.42 4.60
CA THR A 28 -2.70 14.78 6.03
C THR A 28 -4.06 14.46 6.65
N ILE A 29 -5.12 14.34 5.84
CA ILE A 29 -6.45 13.96 6.34
C ILE A 29 -6.48 12.53 6.92
N TYR A 30 -5.52 11.68 6.53
CA TYR A 30 -5.32 10.35 7.11
C TYR A 30 -4.12 10.30 8.05
N ALA A 31 -3.50 11.44 8.40
CA ALA A 31 -2.30 11.50 9.25
C ALA A 31 -2.47 10.74 10.57
N GLY A 32 -3.67 10.76 11.16
CA GLY A 32 -3.99 10.06 12.40
C GLY A 32 -4.16 8.55 12.26
N TRP A 33 -4.09 8.00 11.04
CA TRP A 33 -4.17 6.55 10.80
C TRP A 33 -2.76 5.99 10.60
N PRO A 34 -2.47 4.81 11.18
CA PRO A 34 -1.21 4.14 10.92
C PRO A 34 -1.15 3.64 9.46
N PRO A 35 0.05 3.47 8.88
CA PRO A 35 0.22 3.14 7.46
C PRO A 35 -0.50 1.87 7.01
N ASP A 36 -0.50 0.82 7.84
CA ASP A 36 -1.22 -0.44 7.63
C ASP A 36 -2.73 -0.20 7.43
N ARG A 37 -3.37 0.58 8.31
CA ARG A 37 -4.80 0.92 8.20
C ARG A 37 -5.12 1.69 6.93
N ARG A 38 -4.23 2.60 6.51
CA ARG A 38 -4.39 3.33 5.24
C ARG A 38 -4.32 2.39 4.05
N LEU A 39 -3.36 1.45 4.08
CA LEU A 39 -3.20 0.43 3.06
C LEU A 39 -4.40 -0.52 3.00
N ASP A 40 -4.89 -1.02 4.13
CA ASP A 40 -6.10 -1.86 4.20
C ASP A 40 -7.30 -1.16 3.53
N THR A 41 -7.53 0.11 3.87
CA THR A 41 -8.65 0.87 3.31
C THR A 41 -8.46 1.09 1.81
N PHE A 42 -7.24 1.36 1.35
CA PHE A 42 -6.91 1.48 -0.07
C PHE A 42 -7.24 0.19 -0.84
N LEU A 43 -6.75 -0.95 -0.36
CA LEU A 43 -6.95 -2.27 -0.98
C LEU A 43 -8.43 -2.63 -1.05
N ARG A 44 -9.18 -2.43 0.05
CA ARG A 44 -10.63 -2.70 0.08
C ARG A 44 -11.41 -1.84 -0.91
N ARG A 45 -11.08 -0.56 -1.05
CA ARG A 45 -11.74 0.32 -2.05
C ARG A 45 -11.43 -0.05 -3.50
N ARG A 46 -10.34 -0.77 -3.74
CA ARG A 46 -9.96 -1.32 -5.05
C ARG A 46 -10.56 -2.71 -5.33
N GLY A 47 -11.35 -3.26 -4.41
CA GLY A 47 -11.87 -4.63 -4.51
C GLY A 47 -10.85 -5.71 -4.17
N LEU A 48 -9.68 -5.33 -3.64
CA LEU A 48 -8.59 -6.24 -3.27
C LEU A 48 -8.72 -6.68 -1.79
N GLY A 49 -9.94 -6.96 -1.33
CA GLY A 49 -10.21 -7.36 0.04
C GLY A 49 -9.43 -8.62 0.46
N GLN A 50 -9.28 -9.57 -0.46
CA GLN A 50 -8.46 -10.77 -0.28
C GLN A 50 -6.97 -10.50 -0.03
N VAL A 51 -6.42 -9.42 -0.60
CA VAL A 51 -5.04 -8.99 -0.31
C VAL A 51 -4.97 -8.31 1.05
N ALA A 52 -5.98 -7.50 1.40
CA ALA A 52 -6.07 -6.84 2.69
C ALA A 52 -6.26 -7.83 3.86
N ASP A 53 -6.99 -8.93 3.61
CA ASP A 53 -7.25 -9.98 4.60
C ASP A 53 -6.06 -10.96 4.74
N ASP A 54 -5.14 -10.97 3.77
CA ASP A 54 -3.89 -11.73 3.83
C ASP A 54 -2.76 -10.85 4.41
N GLY A 55 -2.38 -11.15 5.65
CA GLY A 55 -1.38 -10.37 6.37
C GLY A 55 0.01 -10.37 5.72
N ASP A 56 0.39 -11.46 5.05
CA ASP A 56 1.69 -11.58 4.39
C ASP A 56 1.70 -10.74 3.11
N LEU A 57 0.67 -10.85 2.28
CA LEU A 57 0.54 -10.02 1.07
C LEU A 57 0.42 -8.53 1.41
N SER A 58 -0.35 -8.18 2.43
CA SER A 58 -0.46 -6.80 2.92
C SER A 58 0.89 -6.27 3.39
N ASN A 59 1.68 -7.07 4.13
CA ASN A 59 3.02 -6.66 4.56
C ASN A 59 3.99 -6.50 3.38
N ILE A 60 3.93 -7.35 2.36
CA ILE A 60 4.78 -7.23 1.17
C ILE A 60 4.55 -5.89 0.46
N VAL A 61 3.28 -5.48 0.30
CA VAL A 61 2.93 -4.18 -0.29
C VAL A 61 3.37 -3.03 0.63
N LEU A 62 3.16 -3.16 1.94
CA LEU A 62 3.56 -2.14 2.91
C LEU A 62 5.08 -1.93 2.92
N ASP A 63 5.86 -3.01 2.93
CA ASP A 63 7.32 -2.94 2.87
C ASP A 63 7.78 -2.26 1.57
N ARG A 64 7.15 -2.59 0.43
CA ARG A 64 7.44 -1.93 -0.85
C ARG A 64 7.17 -0.43 -0.80
N ILE A 65 6.06 -0.01 -0.22
CA ILE A 65 5.74 1.42 0.00
C ILE A 65 6.83 2.08 0.84
N MET A 66 7.24 1.47 1.95
CA MET A 66 8.27 2.02 2.83
C MET A 66 9.63 2.13 2.14
N ARG A 67 9.99 1.19 1.26
CA ARG A 67 11.20 1.30 0.43
C ARG A 67 11.13 2.49 -0.51
N TYR A 68 9.99 2.76 -1.13
CA TYR A 68 9.83 3.92 -2.01
C TYR A 68 9.84 5.26 -1.26
N VAL A 69 9.26 5.30 -0.06
CA VAL A 69 9.33 6.49 0.81
C VAL A 69 10.75 6.72 1.32
N GLY A 70 11.47 5.67 1.73
CA GLY A 70 12.85 5.77 2.21
C GLY A 70 13.89 6.00 1.10
N SER A 71 13.59 5.58 -0.13
CA SER A 71 14.42 5.81 -1.32
C SER A 71 14.21 7.20 -1.94
N ALA A 72 13.11 7.88 -1.60
CA ALA A 72 12.90 9.25 -2.05
C ALA A 72 14.03 10.14 -1.49
N PRO A 73 14.81 10.83 -2.33
CA PRO A 73 15.75 11.81 -1.83
C PRO A 73 14.95 12.83 -1.02
N ARG A 74 15.41 13.07 0.20
CA ARG A 74 14.91 14.03 1.20
C ARG A 74 14.77 15.49 0.72
N SER A 75 14.84 15.74 -0.58
CA SER A 75 14.59 17.01 -1.26
C SER A 75 13.13 17.24 -1.64
N MET A 76 12.24 16.24 -1.54
CA MET A 76 10.80 16.46 -1.75
C MET A 76 10.09 16.96 -0.48
N ALA A 77 10.71 17.93 0.19
CA ALA A 77 10.09 18.75 1.22
C ALA A 77 9.78 20.13 0.64
N ILE A 78 9.02 20.20 -0.46
CA ILE A 78 8.47 21.48 -0.94
C ILE A 78 7.16 21.25 -1.70
N ARG A 79 6.03 21.34 -0.99
CA ARG A 79 4.95 22.31 -1.25
C ARG A 79 3.78 22.09 -0.31
#